data_AF-A0A0M3DGV6-F1
#
_entry.id   AF-A0A0M3DGV6-F1
#
_cell.length_a   1.000
_cell.length_b   1.000
_cell.length_c   1.000
_cell.angle_alpha   90.00
_cell.angle_beta   90.00
_cell.angle_gamma   90.00
#
_symmetry.space_group_name_H-M   'P 1'
#
loop_
_entity.id
_entity.type
_entity.pdbx_description
1 polymer ?
#
loop_
_entity_poly.entity_id
_entity_poly.type
_entity_poly.pdbx_seq_one_letter_code
_entity_poly.pdbx_strand_id
1 'polypeptide(L)'
;MIKGYKGNNPVIDSSVFIAESADIIGNVTIGKNSNVWYNVVIRGDENNIVIGENTNIQDGTVIHIEYNKETIIGNNVTVGHKALIHGCTIGDNTLIGMGSIILGGVEIGEYTLVAAGSLIPPNKKIPSGVLVKGAPAKVVRELTEEEKQNLVNSALKYVETANNYK
;
A
#
# COMPACT_ATOMS: atom_id res chain seq x y z
N MET A 1 9.79 -10.51 -10.82
CA MET A 1 9.14 -11.09 -12.02
C MET A 1 7.77 -10.46 -12.28
N ILE A 2 7.41 -10.17 -13.53
CA ILE A 2 6.05 -9.75 -13.91
C ILE A 2 5.38 -10.91 -14.66
N LYS A 3 4.22 -11.38 -14.20
CA LYS A 3 3.62 -12.62 -14.73
C LYS A 3 2.09 -12.57 -14.76
N GLY A 4 1.50 -13.02 -15.86
CA GLY A 4 0.05 -13.23 -15.94
C GLY A 4 -0.45 -14.48 -15.21
N TYR A 5 -1.72 -14.50 -14.82
CA TYR A 5 -2.40 -15.64 -14.20
C TYR A 5 -3.84 -15.79 -14.73
N LYS A 6 -4.20 -17.00 -15.19
CA LYS A 6 -5.53 -17.32 -15.75
C LYS A 6 -6.05 -16.30 -16.79
N GLY A 7 -5.15 -15.74 -17.62
CA GLY A 7 -5.49 -14.75 -18.65
C GLY A 7 -5.46 -13.29 -18.20
N ASN A 8 -5.29 -13.02 -16.90
CA ASN A 8 -5.09 -11.66 -16.38
C ASN A 8 -3.61 -11.32 -16.36
N ASN A 9 -3.24 -10.18 -16.95
CA ASN A 9 -1.89 -9.64 -16.93
C ASN A 9 -1.86 -8.35 -16.10
N PRO A 10 -0.75 -8.08 -15.38
CA PRO A 10 -0.58 -6.80 -14.71
C PRO A 10 -0.66 -5.63 -15.70
N VAL A 11 -1.41 -4.59 -15.33
CA VAL A 11 -1.52 -3.32 -16.05
C VAL A 11 -0.73 -2.28 -15.27
N ILE A 12 0.43 -1.89 -15.81
CA ILE A 12 1.40 -1.06 -15.10
C ILE A 12 1.69 0.15 -15.96
N ASP A 13 1.55 1.35 -15.39
CA ASP A 13 1.93 2.57 -16.08
C ASP A 13 3.43 2.59 -16.39
N SER A 14 3.80 3.11 -17.56
CA SER A 14 5.18 3.17 -18.04
C SER A 14 6.15 3.95 -17.12
N SER A 15 5.62 4.83 -16.28
CA SER A 15 6.41 5.60 -15.30
C SER A 15 6.64 4.86 -13.98
N VAL A 16 6.13 3.64 -13.77
CA VAL A 16 6.31 2.91 -12.51
C VAL A 16 7.75 2.42 -12.41
N PHE A 17 8.38 2.65 -11.26
CA PHE A 17 9.64 1.96 -10.92
C PHE A 17 9.33 0.58 -10.35
N ILE A 18 9.98 -0.45 -10.87
CA ILE A 18 9.87 -1.82 -10.35
C ILE A 18 11.28 -2.33 -10.12
N ALA A 19 11.62 -2.58 -8.86
CA ALA A 19 12.88 -3.22 -8.51
C ALA A 19 12.97 -4.62 -9.13
N GLU A 20 14.16 -5.00 -9.59
CA GLU A 20 14.39 -6.27 -10.31
C GLU A 20 13.93 -7.51 -9.54
N SER A 21 13.98 -7.46 -8.21
CA SER A 21 13.57 -8.56 -7.33
C SER A 21 12.10 -8.53 -6.90
N ALA A 22 11.28 -7.59 -7.40
CA ALA A 22 9.87 -7.52 -7.09
C ALA A 22 9.04 -8.47 -7.97
N ASP A 23 8.08 -9.18 -7.38
CA ASP A 23 7.17 -10.09 -8.07
C ASP A 23 5.75 -9.51 -8.14
N ILE A 24 5.21 -9.38 -9.36
CA ILE A 24 3.88 -8.84 -9.65
C ILE A 24 3.12 -9.83 -10.52
N ILE A 25 2.07 -10.43 -9.97
CA ILE A 25 1.36 -11.57 -10.56
C ILE A 25 -0.14 -11.32 -10.70
N GLY A 26 -0.68 -11.61 -11.88
CA GLY A 26 -2.12 -11.70 -12.12
C GLY A 26 -2.80 -10.35 -12.35
N ASN A 27 -4.00 -10.19 -11.79
CA ASN A 27 -4.83 -9.00 -11.97
C ASN A 27 -4.40 -7.86 -11.03
N VAL A 28 -3.32 -7.18 -11.41
CA VAL A 28 -2.74 -6.07 -10.66
C VAL A 28 -2.72 -4.83 -11.55
N THR A 29 -3.26 -3.71 -11.04
CA THR A 29 -3.15 -2.40 -11.69
C THR A 29 -2.27 -1.48 -10.85
N ILE A 30 -1.28 -0.82 -11.47
CA ILE A 30 -0.37 0.12 -10.79
C ILE A 30 -0.37 1.46 -11.54
N GLY A 31 -0.80 2.51 -10.85
CA GLY A 31 -0.92 3.86 -11.37
C GLY A 31 0.41 4.59 -11.56
N LYS A 32 0.32 5.74 -12.23
CA LYS A 32 1.45 6.60 -12.61
C LYS A 32 2.36 6.95 -11.42
N ASN A 33 3.66 7.01 -11.67
CA ASN A 33 4.73 7.39 -10.72
C ASN A 33 4.85 6.51 -9.46
N SER A 34 4.01 5.49 -9.31
CA SER A 34 4.12 4.54 -8.22
C SER A 34 5.42 3.75 -8.34
N ASN A 35 5.86 3.17 -7.22
CA ASN A 35 7.15 2.53 -7.15
C ASN A 35 7.11 1.31 -6.24
N VAL A 36 7.64 0.20 -6.75
CA VAL A 36 7.65 -1.12 -6.12
C VAL A 36 9.10 -1.51 -5.82
N TRP A 37 9.41 -1.63 -4.53
CA TRP A 37 10.78 -1.79 -4.04
C TRP A 37 11.21 -3.25 -3.94
N TYR A 38 12.45 -3.47 -3.48
CA TYR A 38 13.10 -4.77 -3.53
C TYR A 38 12.36 -5.84 -2.73
N ASN A 39 12.28 -7.04 -3.30
CA ASN A 39 11.70 -8.23 -2.67
C ASN A 39 10.21 -8.07 -2.28
N VAL A 40 9.49 -7.16 -2.94
CA VAL A 40 8.04 -7.03 -2.80
C VAL A 40 7.34 -8.15 -3.57
N VAL A 41 6.23 -8.65 -3.01
CA VAL A 41 5.34 -9.59 -3.70
C VAL A 41 3.93 -9.01 -3.77
N ILE A 42 3.40 -8.83 -4.98
CA ILE A 42 2.04 -8.38 -5.25
C ILE A 42 1.35 -9.47 -6.07
N ARG A 43 0.41 -10.20 -5.47
CA ARG A 43 -0.23 -11.35 -6.12
C ARG A 43 -1.75 -11.22 -6.12
N GLY A 44 -2.29 -10.86 -7.29
CA GLY A 44 -3.73 -10.78 -7.58
C GLY A 44 -4.18 -11.96 -8.44
N ASP A 45 -4.09 -13.18 -7.91
CA ASP A 45 -4.44 -14.40 -8.65
C ASP A 45 -5.94 -14.72 -8.62
N GLU A 46 -6.60 -14.56 -7.48
CA GLU A 46 -8.03 -14.88 -7.32
C GLU A 46 -8.98 -13.66 -7.34
N ASN A 47 -8.42 -12.44 -7.28
CA ASN A 47 -9.13 -11.15 -7.19
C ASN A 47 -8.19 -10.00 -7.56
N ASN A 48 -8.68 -8.77 -7.54
CA ASN A 48 -7.97 -7.60 -8.05
C ASN A 48 -7.07 -6.97 -6.98
N ILE A 49 -5.94 -6.42 -7.42
CA ILE A 49 -5.15 -5.47 -6.64
C ILE A 49 -5.05 -4.17 -7.45
N VAL A 50 -5.44 -3.05 -6.85
CA VAL A 50 -5.33 -1.72 -7.45
C VAL A 50 -4.43 -0.86 -6.58
N ILE A 51 -3.40 -0.28 -7.18
CA ILE A 51 -2.48 0.67 -6.56
C ILE A 51 -2.58 1.97 -7.34
N GLY A 52 -2.90 3.07 -6.65
CA GLY A 52 -3.07 4.41 -7.22
C GLY A 52 -1.76 5.04 -7.70
N GLU A 53 -1.79 6.35 -7.86
CA GLU A 53 -0.67 7.16 -8.33
C GLU A 53 0.26 7.61 -7.19
N ASN A 54 1.55 7.80 -7.50
CA ASN A 54 2.59 8.24 -6.57
C ASN A 54 2.69 7.39 -5.29
N THR A 55 2.23 6.15 -5.33
CA THR A 55 2.19 5.24 -4.19
C THR A 55 3.43 4.37 -4.16
N ASN A 56 4.04 4.23 -2.98
CA ASN A 56 5.25 3.44 -2.79
C ASN A 56 4.96 2.17 -1.98
N ILE A 57 5.39 1.02 -2.52
CA ILE A 57 5.32 -0.28 -1.86
C ILE A 57 6.74 -0.69 -1.50
N GLN A 58 7.12 -0.49 -0.24
CA GLN A 58 8.50 -0.60 0.20
C GLN A 58 8.95 -2.05 0.42
N ASP A 59 10.25 -2.20 0.62
CA ASP A 59 11.00 -3.47 0.57
C ASP A 59 10.38 -4.59 1.42
N GLY A 60 10.30 -5.78 0.84
CA GLY A 60 9.80 -6.98 1.51
C GLY A 60 8.31 -6.95 1.86
N THR A 61 7.56 -5.95 1.40
CA THR A 61 6.10 -5.90 1.58
C THR A 61 5.42 -7.01 0.78
N VAL A 62 4.37 -7.60 1.37
CA VAL A 62 3.50 -8.57 0.68
C VAL A 62 2.11 -7.99 0.57
N ILE A 63 1.58 -7.98 -0.67
CA ILE A 63 0.22 -7.58 -0.98
C ILE A 63 -0.50 -8.78 -1.58
N HIS A 64 -1.59 -9.15 -0.93
CA HIS A 64 -2.46 -10.23 -1.36
C HIS A 64 -3.93 -9.82 -1.18
N ILE A 65 -4.81 -10.72 -1.55
CA ILE A 65 -6.26 -10.54 -1.65
C ILE A 65 -6.98 -11.51 -0.72
N GLU A 66 -8.26 -11.27 -0.48
CA GLU A 66 -9.18 -12.27 0.05
C GLU A 66 -10.10 -12.75 -1.08
N TYR A 67 -10.65 -13.97 -0.99
CA TYR A 67 -11.47 -14.56 -2.06
C TYR A 67 -12.57 -13.61 -2.57
N ASN A 68 -13.25 -12.91 -1.64
CA ASN A 68 -14.36 -12.01 -1.96
C ASN A 68 -14.01 -10.51 -1.84
N LYS A 69 -12.74 -10.15 -1.62
CA LYS A 69 -12.34 -8.75 -1.42
C LYS A 69 -11.04 -8.45 -2.14
N GLU A 70 -11.11 -7.49 -3.05
CA GLU A 70 -9.96 -6.88 -3.67
C GLU A 70 -9.12 -6.09 -2.65
N THR A 71 -7.88 -5.80 -3.03
CA THR A 71 -7.02 -4.88 -2.29
C THR A 71 -6.90 -3.58 -3.06
N ILE A 72 -7.37 -2.48 -2.48
CA ILE A 72 -7.30 -1.14 -3.07
C ILE A 72 -6.38 -0.28 -2.21
N ILE A 73 -5.37 0.29 -2.85
CA ILE A 73 -4.44 1.24 -2.26
C ILE A 73 -4.52 2.53 -3.07
N GLY A 74 -4.91 3.62 -2.42
CA GLY A 74 -5.13 4.92 -3.04
C GLY A 74 -3.86 5.61 -3.54
N ASN A 75 -3.98 6.90 -3.79
CA ASN A 75 -2.92 7.78 -4.27
C ASN A 75 -2.06 8.30 -3.11
N ASN A 76 -0.79 8.60 -3.39
CA ASN A 76 0.16 9.14 -2.42
C ASN A 76 0.25 8.30 -1.14
N VAL A 77 0.11 6.99 -1.24
CA VAL A 77 0.19 6.08 -0.11
C VAL A 77 1.65 5.63 0.07
N THR A 78 2.10 5.60 1.32
CA THR A 78 3.38 5.01 1.71
C THR A 78 3.11 3.70 2.42
N VAL A 79 3.40 2.57 1.77
CA VAL A 79 3.34 1.24 2.40
C VAL A 79 4.73 0.85 2.85
N GLY A 80 4.96 0.98 4.15
CA GLY A 80 6.27 0.82 4.80
C GLY A 80 6.86 -0.58 4.68
N HIS A 81 8.19 -0.66 4.79
CA HIS A 81 8.94 -1.92 4.63
C HIS A 81 8.33 -3.09 5.40
N LYS A 82 8.29 -4.28 4.78
CA LYS A 82 7.80 -5.53 5.38
C LYS A 82 6.37 -5.44 5.93
N ALA A 83 5.52 -4.58 5.36
CA ALA A 83 4.11 -4.60 5.68
C ALA A 83 3.43 -5.83 5.04
N LEU A 84 2.32 -6.26 5.64
CA LEU A 84 1.42 -7.27 5.06
C LEU A 84 0.06 -6.62 4.80
N ILE A 85 -0.32 -6.52 3.54
CA ILE A 85 -1.59 -5.93 3.09
C ILE A 85 -2.45 -7.05 2.49
N HIS A 86 -3.65 -7.24 3.04
CA HIS A 86 -4.47 -8.39 2.67
C HIS A 86 -5.96 -8.04 2.57
N GLY A 87 -6.51 -7.96 1.34
CA GLY A 87 -7.94 -7.80 1.06
C GLY A 87 -8.59 -6.59 1.72
N CYS A 88 -7.96 -5.41 1.63
CA CYS A 88 -8.38 -4.20 2.34
C CYS A 88 -8.41 -2.95 1.43
N THR A 89 -8.97 -1.87 1.93
CA THR A 89 -9.01 -0.57 1.27
C THR A 89 -8.22 0.45 2.07
N ILE A 90 -7.27 1.13 1.43
CA ILE A 90 -6.41 2.16 2.01
C ILE A 90 -6.63 3.46 1.24
N GLY A 91 -7.17 4.46 1.90
CA GLY A 91 -7.42 5.78 1.32
C GLY A 91 -6.16 6.57 1.03
N ASP A 92 -6.32 7.60 0.20
CA ASP A 92 -5.26 8.49 -0.27
C ASP A 92 -4.47 9.15 0.88
N ASN A 93 -3.22 9.52 0.58
CA ASN A 93 -2.35 10.27 1.50
C ASN A 93 -2.13 9.56 2.84
N THR A 94 -2.17 8.23 2.85
CA THR A 94 -2.03 7.38 4.04
C THR A 94 -0.62 6.80 4.15
N LEU A 95 -0.11 6.65 5.37
CA LEU A 95 1.13 5.94 5.64
C LEU A 95 0.86 4.70 6.47
N ILE A 96 1.20 3.54 5.93
CA ILE A 96 1.26 2.27 6.65
C ILE A 96 2.68 2.08 7.17
N GLY A 97 2.86 2.16 8.48
CA GLY A 97 4.17 2.01 9.10
C GLY A 97 4.77 0.64 8.83
N MET A 98 6.10 0.59 8.73
CA MET A 98 6.83 -0.65 8.47
C MET A 98 6.44 -1.79 9.42
N GLY A 99 6.41 -3.01 8.92
CA GLY A 99 6.06 -4.21 9.69
C GLY A 99 4.59 -4.28 10.13
N SER A 100 3.73 -3.36 9.68
CA SER A 100 2.30 -3.42 10.00
C SER A 100 1.56 -4.50 9.21
N ILE A 101 0.50 -5.04 9.81
CA ILE A 101 -0.34 -6.08 9.24
C ILE A 101 -1.77 -5.54 9.14
N ILE A 102 -2.30 -5.47 7.92
CA ILE A 102 -3.64 -5.00 7.59
C ILE A 102 -4.45 -6.16 7.01
N LEU A 103 -5.47 -6.61 7.73
CA LEU A 103 -6.24 -7.82 7.40
C LEU A 103 -7.52 -7.54 6.59
N GLY A 104 -8.17 -8.63 6.17
CA GLY A 104 -9.31 -8.62 5.25
C GLY A 104 -10.48 -7.74 5.69
N GLY A 105 -11.04 -6.97 4.74
CA GLY A 105 -12.16 -6.07 4.96
C GLY A 105 -11.85 -4.81 5.76
N VAL A 106 -10.58 -4.54 6.07
CA VAL A 106 -10.22 -3.28 6.70
C VAL A 106 -10.43 -2.12 5.71
N GLU A 107 -11.02 -1.04 6.18
CA GLU A 107 -11.16 0.23 5.46
C GLU A 107 -10.40 1.30 6.24
N ILE A 108 -9.36 1.88 5.64
CA ILE A 108 -8.58 2.97 6.23
C ILE A 108 -8.90 4.26 5.49
N GLY A 109 -9.41 5.26 6.21
CA GLY A 109 -9.67 6.58 5.67
C GLY A 109 -8.39 7.31 5.27
N GLU A 110 -8.54 8.32 4.44
CA GLU A 110 -7.45 9.17 3.94
C GLU A 110 -6.68 9.86 5.07
N TYR A 111 -5.45 10.31 4.79
CA TYR A 111 -4.62 11.02 5.76
C TYR A 111 -4.45 10.26 7.08
N THR A 112 -4.35 8.93 7.02
CA THR A 112 -4.14 8.11 8.22
C THR A 112 -2.66 7.76 8.38
N LEU A 113 -2.18 7.77 9.60
CA LEU A 113 -0.87 7.25 9.96
C LEU A 113 -1.03 5.99 10.80
N VAL A 114 -0.69 4.84 10.24
CA VAL A 114 -0.58 3.58 10.99
C VAL A 114 0.85 3.45 11.50
N ALA A 115 1.05 3.42 12.82
CA ALA A 115 2.37 3.29 13.41
C ALA A 115 3.01 1.94 13.07
N ALA A 116 4.34 1.90 13.03
CA ALA A 116 5.11 0.69 12.75
C ALA A 116 4.69 -0.49 13.67
N GLY A 117 4.68 -1.70 13.11
CA GLY A 117 4.33 -2.93 13.82
C GLY A 117 2.87 -3.03 14.27
N SER A 118 1.97 -2.23 13.72
CA SER A 118 0.56 -2.29 14.11
C SER A 118 -0.17 -3.45 13.43
N LEU A 119 -1.13 -4.06 14.12
CA LEU A 119 -2.02 -5.09 13.57
C LEU A 119 -3.45 -4.55 13.55
N ILE A 120 -4.02 -4.33 12.37
CA ILE A 120 -5.43 -3.98 12.23
C ILE A 120 -6.23 -5.26 11.95
N PRO A 121 -7.09 -5.71 12.89
CA PRO A 121 -7.87 -6.92 12.71
C PRO A 121 -8.93 -6.78 11.61
N PRO A 122 -9.47 -7.89 11.09
CA PRO A 122 -10.40 -7.87 9.96
C PRO A 122 -11.63 -6.98 10.19
N ASN A 123 -12.18 -6.45 9.10
CA ASN A 123 -13.44 -5.68 9.06
C ASN A 123 -13.47 -4.42 9.92
N LYS A 124 -12.30 -3.86 10.30
CA LYS A 124 -12.21 -2.59 11.00
C LYS A 124 -12.34 -1.41 10.03
N LYS A 125 -13.06 -0.38 10.46
CA LYS A 125 -13.10 0.92 9.80
C LYS A 125 -12.27 1.90 10.63
N ILE A 126 -11.25 2.49 10.01
CA ILE A 126 -10.40 3.51 10.60
C ILE A 126 -10.81 4.86 9.99
N PRO A 127 -11.17 5.87 10.80
CA PRO A 127 -11.54 7.18 10.29
C PRO A 127 -10.35 7.88 9.65
N SER A 128 -10.61 8.85 8.77
CA SER A 128 -9.56 9.68 8.16
C SER A 128 -8.87 10.58 9.17
N GLY A 129 -7.62 10.97 8.89
CA GLY A 129 -6.93 12.02 9.64
C GLY A 129 -6.45 11.61 11.03
N VAL A 130 -6.19 10.32 11.29
CA VAL A 130 -5.84 9.82 12.63
C VAL A 130 -4.50 9.08 12.69
N LEU A 131 -3.92 9.06 13.89
CA LEU A 131 -2.85 8.14 14.26
C LEU A 131 -3.46 6.86 14.83
N VAL A 132 -3.09 5.71 14.26
CA VAL A 132 -3.45 4.37 14.73
C VAL A 132 -2.21 3.63 15.19
N LYS A 133 -2.26 2.96 16.36
CA LYS A 133 -1.13 2.14 16.83
C LYS A 133 -1.55 0.90 17.62
N GLY A 134 -0.69 -0.11 17.61
CA GLY A 134 -0.75 -1.29 18.49
C GLY A 134 -1.19 -2.58 17.80
N ALA A 135 -1.29 -3.66 18.58
CA ALA A 135 -1.72 -4.97 18.10
C ALA A 135 -2.63 -5.63 19.16
N PRO A 136 -3.98 -5.56 19.01
CA PRO A 136 -4.71 -4.91 17.93
C PRO A 136 -4.60 -3.37 17.99
N ALA A 137 -4.56 -2.74 16.83
CA ALA A 137 -4.37 -1.31 16.72
C ALA A 137 -5.63 -0.54 17.10
N LYS A 138 -5.43 0.64 17.71
CA LYS A 138 -6.50 1.57 18.10
C LYS A 138 -6.17 2.98 17.63
N VAL A 139 -7.21 3.76 17.34
CA VAL A 139 -7.10 5.21 17.13
C VAL A 139 -6.59 5.84 18.43
N VAL A 140 -5.55 6.66 18.32
CA VAL A 140 -4.90 7.32 19.46
C VAL A 140 -5.34 8.77 19.54
N ARG A 141 -5.27 9.47 18.41
CA ARG A 141 -5.58 10.90 18.28
C ARG A 141 -5.73 11.26 16.80
N GLU A 142 -6.25 12.46 16.56
CA GLU A 142 -6.19 13.11 15.26
C GLU A 142 -4.74 13.52 14.92
N LEU A 143 -4.44 13.56 13.63
CA LEU A 143 -3.20 14.11 13.10
C LEU A 143 -3.28 15.64 13.02
N THR A 144 -2.15 16.29 13.22
CA THR A 144 -2.00 17.72 12.91
C THR A 144 -1.95 17.93 11.40
N GLU A 145 -2.20 19.15 10.94
CA GLU A 145 -2.07 19.49 9.51
C GLU A 145 -0.64 19.30 8.99
N GLU A 146 0.37 19.56 9.83
CA GLU A 146 1.77 19.29 9.52
C GLU A 146 2.02 17.79 9.31
N GLU A 147 1.48 16.94 10.19
CA GLU A 147 1.58 15.49 10.03
C GLU A 147 0.91 15.01 8.74
N LYS A 148 -0.27 15.53 8.40
CA LYS A 148 -0.96 15.20 7.13
C LYS A 148 -0.14 15.60 5.92
N GLN A 149 0.45 16.80 5.92
CA GLN A 149 1.33 17.26 4.84
C GLN A 149 2.58 16.37 4.71
N ASN A 150 3.13 15.91 5.84
CA ASN A 150 4.27 14.99 5.85
C ASN A 150 3.94 13.63 5.22
N LEU A 151 2.69 13.15 5.29
CA LEU A 151 2.27 11.92 4.60
C LEU A 151 2.39 12.08 3.07
N VAL A 152 1.90 13.20 2.54
CA VAL A 152 2.00 13.52 1.10
C VAL A 152 3.46 13.66 0.68
N ASN A 153 4.24 14.43 1.45
CA ASN A 153 5.67 14.65 1.18
C ASN A 153 6.46 13.33 1.20
N SER A 154 6.10 12.40 2.10
CA SER A 154 6.70 11.07 2.14
C SER A 154 6.52 10.33 0.81
N ALA A 155 5.31 10.33 0.26
CA ALA A 155 5.03 9.67 -1.01
C ALA A 155 5.76 10.33 -2.19
N LEU A 156 5.73 11.66 -2.28
CA LEU A 156 6.41 12.41 -3.35
C LEU A 156 7.93 12.25 -3.33
N LYS A 157 8.55 12.21 -2.13
CA LYS A 157 9.98 11.93 -2.01
C LYS A 157 10.36 10.55 -2.53
N TYR A 158 9.47 9.57 -2.40
CA TYR A 158 9.68 8.24 -2.97
C TYR A 158 9.55 8.23 -4.49
N VAL A 159 8.71 9.10 -5.09
CA VAL A 159 8.70 9.32 -6.54
C VAL A 159 10.04 9.88 -7.02
N GLU A 160 10.58 10.91 -6.35
CA GLU A 160 11.90 11.46 -6.67
C GLU A 160 13.00 10.39 -6.55
N THR A 161 12.97 9.64 -5.46
CA THR A 161 13.95 8.56 -5.22
C THR A 161 13.86 7.51 -6.32
N ALA A 162 12.66 7.06 -6.68
CA ALA A 162 12.44 6.08 -7.75
C ALA A 162 12.94 6.57 -9.11
N ASN A 163 12.85 7.87 -9.41
CA ASN A 163 13.37 8.43 -10.65
C ASN A 163 14.91 8.44 -10.71
N ASN A 164 15.61 8.44 -9.56
CA ASN A 164 17.06 8.32 -9.53
C ASN A 164 17.56 6.89 -9.82
N TYR A 165 16.67 5.89 -9.82
CA TYR A 165 16.98 4.48 -10.12
C TYR A 165 16.65 4.07 -11.56
N LYS A 166 15.98 4.92 -12.33
CA LYS A 166 15.64 4.68 -13.75
C LYS A 166 16.71 5.23 -14.66
#